data_AF-A0A7C4XNQ3-F1
#
_entry.id   AF-A0A7C4XNQ3-F1
#
_cell.length_a   1.000
_cell.length_b   1.000
_cell.length_c   1.000
_cell.angle_alpha   90.00
_cell.angle_beta   90.00
_cell.angle_gamma   90.00
#
_symmetry.space_group_name_H-M   'P 1'
#
loop_
_entity.id
_entity.type
_entity.pdbx_description
1 polymer ?
#
loop_
_entity_poly.entity_id
_entity_poly.type
_entity_poly.pdbx_seq_one_letter_code
_entity_poly.pdbx_strand_id
1 'polypeptide(L)' 'MKLFATELKGKTVMTEDGQILGILSDFMMETKTGKIASLLVTPADAVEPRLFKTDPEGRLILSFKSMKAVRDVIVTQLSE' A
#
# COMPACT_ATOMS: atom_id res chain seq x y z
N MET A 1 6.03 -4.48 17.35
CA MET A 1 7.00 -3.57 16.69
C MET A 1 6.31 -2.23 16.46
N LYS A 2 6.99 -1.10 16.67
CA LYS A 2 6.48 0.25 16.34
C LYS A 2 7.36 0.80 15.22
N LEU A 3 6.75 1.41 14.22
CA LEU A 3 7.41 2.04 13.07
C LEU A 3 6.76 3.40 12.83
N PHE A 4 7.52 4.37 12.37
CA PHE A 4 6.99 5.64 11.89
C PHE A 4 6.44 5.46 10.48
N ALA A 5 5.29 6.09 10.18
CA ALA A 5 4.72 6.07 8.83
C ALA A 5 5.71 6.64 7.78
N THR A 6 6.55 7.59 8.19
CA THR A 6 7.61 8.16 7.34
C THR A 6 8.69 7.15 6.96
N GLU A 7 8.93 6.12 7.77
CA GLU A 7 9.87 5.03 7.43
C GLU A 7 9.29 4.07 6.37
N LEU A 8 7.98 4.08 6.18
CA LEU A 8 7.29 3.22 5.22
C LEU A 8 7.20 3.87 3.85
N LYS A 9 7.10 5.20 3.79
CA LYS A 9 7.00 5.96 2.54
C LYS A 9 8.22 5.70 1.66
N GLY A 10 7.98 5.42 0.39
CA GLY A 10 9.02 5.07 -0.58
C GLY A 10 9.40 3.59 -0.60
N LYS A 11 8.90 2.75 0.30
CA LYS A 11 9.15 1.30 0.22
C LYS A 11 8.37 0.66 -0.92
N THR A 12 8.98 -0.36 -1.51
CA THR A 12 8.32 -1.24 -2.47
C THR A 12 7.22 -2.02 -1.79
N VAL A 13 6.04 -2.02 -2.40
CA VAL A 13 4.89 -2.83 -2.01
C VAL A 13 4.80 -4.02 -2.96
N MET A 14 4.73 -5.22 -2.41
CA MET A 14 4.55 -6.46 -3.17
C MET A 14 3.47 -7.35 -2.58
N THR A 15 2.98 -8.27 -3.37
CA THR A 15 2.06 -9.34 -2.95
C THR A 15 2.82 -10.50 -2.27
N GLU A 16 2.09 -11.42 -1.62
CA GLU A 16 2.68 -12.63 -1.01
C GLU A 16 3.34 -13.57 -2.02
N ASP A 17 2.87 -13.58 -3.28
CA ASP A 17 3.44 -14.35 -4.40
C ASP A 17 4.58 -13.59 -5.13
N GLY A 18 4.95 -12.41 -4.65
CA GLY A 18 6.13 -11.67 -5.11
C GLY A 18 5.89 -10.70 -6.27
N GLN A 19 4.64 -10.48 -6.69
CA GLN A 19 4.31 -9.44 -7.66
C GLN A 19 4.57 -8.05 -7.05
N ILE A 20 5.36 -7.24 -7.73
CA ILE A 20 5.59 -5.84 -7.34
C ILE A 20 4.37 -5.02 -7.75
N LEU A 21 3.69 -4.44 -6.76
CA LEU A 21 2.56 -3.54 -7.00
C LEU A 21 3.01 -2.10 -7.24
N GLY A 22 4.14 -1.69 -6.66
CA GLY A 22 4.70 -0.36 -6.85
C GLY A 22 5.33 0.21 -5.59
N ILE A 23 5.26 1.52 -5.42
CA ILE A 23 5.91 2.25 -4.33
C ILE A 23 4.85 2.90 -3.42
N LEU A 24 5.02 2.76 -2.11
CA LEU A 24 4.13 3.41 -1.14
C LEU A 24 4.34 4.94 -1.17
N SER A 25 3.32 5.67 -1.62
CA SER A 25 3.37 7.12 -1.79
C SER A 25 2.73 7.86 -0.62
N ASP A 26 1.64 7.33 -0.07
CA ASP A 26 0.97 7.94 1.08
C ASP A 26 0.05 6.98 1.84
N PHE A 27 -0.62 7.49 2.86
CA PHE A 27 -1.63 6.80 3.66
C PHE A 27 -2.93 7.60 3.68
N MET A 28 -4.05 6.89 3.70
CA MET A 28 -5.34 7.48 4.05
C MET A 28 -5.68 7.13 5.50
N MET A 29 -6.03 8.13 6.30
CA MET A 29 -6.39 7.97 7.71
C MET A 29 -7.82 8.42 8.00
N GLU A 30 -8.45 7.78 8.98
CA GLU A 30 -9.71 8.24 9.54
C GLU A 30 -9.45 9.38 10.52
N THR A 31 -9.93 10.59 10.19
CA THR A 31 -9.65 11.81 10.96
C THR A 31 -10.20 11.79 12.39
N LYS A 32 -11.26 11.01 12.65
CA LYS A 32 -11.88 10.89 13.98
C LYS A 32 -11.06 10.02 14.93
N THR A 33 -10.47 8.93 14.43
CA THR A 33 -9.79 7.93 15.26
C THR A 33 -8.27 7.97 15.12
N GLY A 34 -7.75 8.66 14.09
CA GLY A 34 -6.35 8.67 13.72
C GLY A 34 -5.86 7.33 13.14
N LYS A 35 -6.75 6.35 12.91
CA LYS A 35 -6.36 5.05 12.38
C LYS A 35 -6.06 5.17 10.89
N ILE A 36 -4.97 4.53 10.47
CA ILE A 36 -4.66 4.34 9.05
C ILE A 36 -5.68 3.35 8.48
N ALA A 37 -6.41 3.78 7.45
CA ALA A 37 -7.40 2.96 6.75
C ALA A 37 -6.76 2.26 5.55
N SER A 38 -5.96 2.99 4.76
CA SER A 38 -5.44 2.51 3.48
C SER A 38 -4.01 2.99 3.20
N LEU A 39 -3.32 2.21 2.39
CA LEU A 39 -2.05 2.50 1.73
C LEU A 39 -2.37 3.06 0.33
N LEU A 40 -1.69 4.13 -0.07
CA LEU A 40 -1.76 4.68 -1.42
C LEU A 40 -0.45 4.35 -2.16
N VAL A 41 -0.54 3.46 -3.13
CA VAL A 41 0.62 2.91 -3.86
C VAL A 41 0.66 3.47 -5.26
N THR A 42 1.75 4.14 -5.64
CA THR A 42 1.98 4.48 -7.05
C THR A 42 2.28 3.18 -7.80
N PRO A 43 1.48 2.80 -8.81
CA PRO A 43 1.62 1.52 -9.48
C PRO A 43 2.95 1.41 -10.22
N ALA A 44 3.54 0.21 -10.25
CA ALA A 44 4.65 -0.09 -11.16
C ALA A 44 4.13 -0.27 -12.60
N ASP A 45 5.01 -0.09 -13.60
CA ASP A 45 4.64 -0.16 -15.03
C ASP A 45 3.99 -1.49 -15.43
N ALA A 46 4.33 -2.59 -14.74
CA ALA A 46 3.78 -3.92 -15.00
C ALA A 46 2.38 -4.15 -14.40
N VAL A 47 1.84 -3.18 -13.65
CA VAL A 47 0.53 -3.28 -12.99
C VAL A 47 -0.52 -2.59 -13.83
N GLU A 48 -1.60 -3.28 -14.16
CA GLU A 48 -2.79 -2.70 -14.78
C GLU A 48 -3.67 -2.05 -13.69
N PRO A 49 -3.68 -0.71 -13.53
CA PRO A 49 -4.34 -0.06 -12.41
C PRO A 49 -5.87 -0.24 -12.43
N ARG A 50 -6.46 -0.52 -13.61
CA ARG A 50 -7.91 -0.76 -13.75
C ARG A 50 -8.40 -1.99 -13.00
N LEU A 51 -7.50 -2.90 -12.64
CA LEU A 51 -7.82 -4.08 -11.82
C LEU A 51 -7.96 -3.74 -10.33
N PHE A 52 -7.67 -2.50 -9.94
CA PHE A 52 -7.66 -2.06 -8.55
C PHE A 52 -8.59 -0.87 -8.34
N LYS A 53 -8.96 -0.64 -7.07
CA LYS A 53 -9.50 0.66 -6.68
C LYS A 53 -8.36 1.68 -6.69
N THR A 54 -8.59 2.81 -7.33
CA THR A 54 -7.63 3.91 -7.39
C THR A 54 -8.22 5.18 -6.80
N ASP A 55 -7.32 6.06 -6.36
CA ASP A 55 -7.68 7.43 -6.02
C ASP A 55 -7.65 8.34 -7.28
N PRO A 56 -8.04 9.62 -7.17
CA PRO A 56 -8.02 10.54 -8.31
C PRO A 56 -6.64 10.79 -8.93
N GLU A 57 -5.55 10.50 -8.22
CA GLU A 57 -4.16 10.59 -8.71
C GLU A 57 -3.70 9.30 -9.40
N GLY A 58 -4.55 8.26 -9.46
CA GLY A 58 -4.22 6.96 -10.06
C GLY A 58 -3.42 6.04 -9.16
N ARG A 59 -3.31 6.34 -7.86
CA ARG A 59 -2.63 5.47 -6.88
C ARG A 59 -3.57 4.34 -6.48
N LEU A 60 -3.02 3.12 -6.35
CA LEU A 60 -3.75 1.95 -5.87
C LEU A 60 -4.13 2.16 -4.40
N ILE A 61 -5.39 1.89 -4.06
CA ILE A 61 -5.90 1.93 -2.69
C ILE A 61 -5.91 0.52 -2.13
N LEU A 62 -4.96 0.21 -1.26
CA LEU A 62 -4.88 -1.07 -0.55
C LEU A 62 -5.29 -0.89 0.91
N SER A 63 -6.08 -1.80 1.46
CA SER A 63 -6.43 -1.73 2.89
C SER A 63 -5.17 -1.86 3.74
N PHE A 64 -5.03 -1.07 4.80
CA PHE A 64 -3.95 -1.27 5.77
C PHE A 64 -3.94 -2.71 6.35
N LYS A 65 -5.12 -3.34 6.42
CA LYS A 65 -5.28 -4.73 6.88
C LYS A 65 -4.68 -5.77 5.92
N SER A 66 -4.42 -5.43 4.66
CA SER A 66 -3.77 -6.34 3.72
C SER A 66 -2.28 -6.52 4.03
N MET A 67 -1.68 -5.61 4.80
CA MET A 67 -0.26 -5.66 5.13
C MET A 67 0.06 -6.84 6.05
N LYS A 68 1.03 -7.65 5.65
CA LYS A 68 1.47 -8.86 6.37
C LYS A 68 2.83 -8.70 7.02
N ALA A 69 3.74 -8.02 6.34
CA ALA A 69 5.11 -7.84 6.82
C ALA A 69 5.69 -6.51 6.35
N VAL A 70 6.55 -5.94 7.18
CA VAL A 70 7.36 -4.76 6.85
C VAL A 70 8.81 -5.04 7.20
N ARG A 71 9.67 -5.05 6.18
CA ARG A 71 11.13 -5.09 6.29
C ARG A 71 11.74 -4.10 5.29
N ASP A 72 12.52 -4.57 4.34
CA ASP A 72 13.00 -3.77 3.21
C ASP A 72 11.85 -3.36 2.29
N VAL A 73 10.86 -4.24 2.23
CA VAL A 73 9.63 -4.17 1.43
C VAL A 73 8.39 -4.29 2.33
N ILE A 74 7.25 -3.89 1.78
CA ILE A 74 5.94 -4.09 2.39
C ILE A 74 5.27 -5.25 1.65
N VAL A 75 4.98 -6.34 2.36
CA VAL A 75 4.27 -7.49 1.82
C VAL A 75 2.78 -7.33 2.12
N THR A 76 1.95 -7.54 1.10
CA THR A 76 0.49 -7.43 1.17
C THR A 76 -0.18 -8.69 0.66
N GLN A 77 -1.33 -9.02 1.22
CA GLN A 77 -2.21 -10.06 0.71
C GLN A 77 -3.41 -9.40 0.05
N LEU A 78 -3.52 -9.51 -1.28
CA LEU A 78 -4.73 -9.10 -1.98
C LEU A 78 -5.83 -10.09 -1.60
N SER A 79 -6.80 -9.63 -0.82
CA SER A 79 -8.05 -10.37 -0.63
C SER A 79 -8.88 -10.24 -1.91
N GLU A 80 -9.33 -11.37 -2.45
CA GLU A 80 -10.36 -11.44 -3.49
C GLU A 80 -11.64 -10.67 -3.09
#